data_AF-A0A353GJ79-F1
#
_entry.id   AF-A0A353GJ79-F1
#
_cell.length_a   1.000
_cell.length_b   1.000
_cell.length_c   1.000
_cell.angle_alpha   90.00
_cell.angle_beta   90.00
_cell.angle_gamma   90.00
#
_symmetry.space_group_name_H-M   'P 1'
#
loop_
_entity.id
_entity.type
_entity.pdbx_description
1 polymer ?
#
loop_
_entity_poly.entity_id
_entity_poly.type
_entity_poly.pdbx_seq_one_letter_code
_entity_poly.pdbx_strand_id
1 'polypeptide(L)' 'MKYYRVEPDAKVRLKKMDPEDSALFKEGKEKGLKHLEELTRKLETLQEVLYGEHKHKVLVVLQAMDTA' A
#
# COMPACT_ATOMS: atom_id res chain seq x y z
N MET A 1 2.23 -1.31 10.06
CA MET A 1 0.75 -1.37 10.00
C MET A 1 0.35 -2.81 9.71
N LYS A 2 -0.54 -3.41 10.54
CA LYS A 2 -1.05 -4.79 10.36
C LYS A 2 -2.53 -4.83 9.97
N TYR A 3 -3.19 -3.68 9.94
CA TYR A 3 -4.66 -3.57 9.87
C TYR A 3 -5.26 -4.11 8.57
N TYR A 4 -4.62 -3.86 7.41
CA TYR A 4 -5.09 -4.34 6.10
C TYR A 4 -4.48 -5.67 5.66
N ARG A 5 -3.56 -6.25 6.44
CA ARG A 5 -2.94 -7.53 6.09
C ARG A 5 -3.91 -8.66 6.41
N VAL A 6 -4.26 -9.46 5.40
CA VAL A 6 -4.92 -10.74 5.64
C VAL A 6 -3.87 -11.69 6.23
N GLU A 7 -4.11 -12.16 7.46
CA GLU A 7 -3.22 -13.12 8.10
C GLU A 7 -3.30 -14.49 7.39
N PRO A 8 -2.21 -15.27 7.38
CA PRO A 8 -2.24 -16.65 6.90
C PRO A 8 -3.39 -17.44 7.56
N ASP A 9 -4.05 -18.29 6.77
CA ASP A 9 -5.17 -19.15 7.19
C ASP A 9 -6.44 -18.42 7.69
N ALA A 10 -6.49 -17.09 7.61
CA ALA A 10 -7.67 -16.34 8.00
C ALA A 10 -8.85 -16.62 7.07
N LYS A 11 -10.04 -16.87 7.64
CA LYS A 11 -11.29 -16.90 6.87
C LYS A 11 -11.70 -15.48 6.47
N VAL A 12 -11.35 -15.08 5.25
CA VAL A 12 -11.64 -13.75 4.70
C VAL A 12 -13.15 -13.58 4.47
N ARG A 13 -13.69 -12.44 4.90
CA ARG A 13 -15.06 -12.00 4.59
C ARG A 13 -15.01 -10.57 4.09
N LEU A 14 -15.04 -10.38 2.76
CA LEU A 14 -14.95 -9.06 2.13
C LEU A 14 -16.03 -8.08 2.62
N LYS A 15 -17.23 -8.58 2.97
CA LYS A 15 -18.31 -7.76 3.56
C LYS A 15 -17.94 -7.03 4.86
N LYS A 16 -16.85 -7.42 5.54
CA LYS A 16 -16.36 -6.75 6.74
C LYS A 16 -15.31 -5.66 6.44
N MET A 17 -14.92 -5.50 5.19
CA MET A 17 -13.93 -4.54 4.74
C MET A 17 -14.67 -3.45 3.97
N ASP A 18 -14.74 -2.26 4.56
CA ASP A 18 -15.43 -1.12 3.99
C ASP A 18 -14.54 -0.46 2.91
N PRO A 19 -14.99 -0.32 1.66
CA PRO A 19 -14.25 0.38 0.61
C PRO A 19 -14.00 1.87 0.90
N GLU A 20 -14.82 2.51 1.74
CA GLU A 20 -14.64 3.92 2.12
C GLU A 20 -13.74 4.10 3.37
N ASP A 21 -13.18 3.02 3.90
CA ASP A 21 -12.34 3.08 5.10
C ASP A 21 -11.10 3.95 4.89
N SER A 22 -10.97 4.95 5.75
CA SER A 22 -9.81 5.85 5.86
C SER A 22 -9.27 5.92 7.29
N ALA A 23 -9.57 4.91 8.14
CA ALA A 23 -9.28 4.95 9.57
C ALA A 23 -7.79 5.14 9.90
N LEU A 24 -6.88 4.63 9.06
CA LEU A 24 -5.43 4.78 9.24
C LEU A 24 -4.88 6.13 8.78
N PHE A 25 -5.67 6.94 8.07
CA PHE A 25 -5.25 8.24 7.56
C PHE A 25 -6.45 9.20 7.51
N LYS A 26 -6.76 9.82 8.65
CA LYS A 26 -7.92 10.71 8.84
C LYS A 26 -7.66 12.18 8.48
N GLU A 27 -6.52 12.46 7.88
CA GLU A 27 -6.04 13.83 7.64
C GLU A 27 -6.59 14.46 6.35
N GLY A 28 -7.38 13.71 5.58
CA GLY A 28 -8.08 14.20 4.40
C GLY A 28 -7.19 14.31 3.15
N LYS A 29 -7.82 14.69 2.03
CA LYS A 29 -7.22 14.64 0.68
C LYS A 29 -5.95 15.47 0.54
N GLU A 30 -5.97 16.72 0.97
CA GLU A 30 -4.83 17.63 0.76
C GLU A 30 -3.56 17.15 1.47
N LYS A 31 -3.70 16.73 2.74
CA LYS A 31 -2.58 16.16 3.50
C LYS A 31 -2.18 14.78 2.97
N GLY A 32 -3.13 13.99 2.47
CA GLY A 32 -2.87 12.72 1.82
C GLY A 32 -2.00 12.86 0.58
N LEU A 33 -2.27 13.86 -0.26
CA LEU A 33 -1.44 14.14 -1.44
C LEU A 33 -0.02 14.52 -1.07
N LYS A 34 0.17 15.34 -0.02
CA LYS A 34 1.51 15.70 0.48
C LYS A 34 2.27 14.47 1.00
N HIS A 35 1.63 13.62 1.80
CA HIS A 35 2.25 12.39 2.29
C HIS A 35 2.56 11.41 1.16
N LEU A 36 1.70 11.33 0.14
CA LEU A 36 1.92 10.49 -1.03
C LEU A 36 3.18 10.96 -1.79
N GLU A 37 3.38 12.26 -1.95
CA GLU A 37 4.58 12.81 -2.58
C GLU A 37 5.85 12.45 -1.80
N GLU A 38 5.82 12.60 -0.46
CA GLU A 38 6.93 12.20 0.40
C GLU A 38 7.26 10.71 0.30
N LEU A 39 6.23 9.85 0.30
CA LEU A 39 6.39 8.40 0.14
C LEU A 39 6.91 8.03 -1.24
N THR A 40 6.49 8.75 -2.28
CA THR A 40 6.97 8.55 -3.66
C THR A 40 8.46 8.81 -3.76
N ARG A 41 8.93 9.96 -3.24
CA ARG A 41 10.37 10.29 -3.20
C ARG A 41 11.19 9.25 -2.44
N LYS A 42 10.64 8.74 -1.33
CA LYS A 42 11.28 7.68 -0.56
C LYS A 42 11.35 6.36 -1.34
N LEU A 43 10.29 6.02 -2.07
CA LEU A 43 10.25 4.82 -2.91
C LEU A 43 11.28 4.89 -4.04
N GLU A 44 11.44 6.06 -4.69
CA GLU A 44 12.47 6.29 -5.70
C GLU A 44 13.87 6.01 -5.15
N THR A 45 14.20 6.59 -3.99
CA THR A 45 15.50 6.36 -3.33
C THR A 45 15.72 4.87 -3.01
N LEU A 46 14.67 4.17 -2.54
CA LEU A 46 14.77 2.74 -2.24
C LEU A 46 14.93 1.89 -3.51
N GLN A 47 14.34 2.31 -4.63
CA GLN A 47 14.50 1.61 -5.91
C GLN A 47 15.95 1.69 -6.41
N GLU A 48 16.61 2.85 -6.26
CA GLU A 48 18.02 3.01 -6.60
C GLU A 48 18.90 2.07 -5.77
N VAL A 49 18.65 1.96 -4.46
CA VAL A 49 19.37 1.02 -3.58
C VAL A 49 19.11 -0.43 -3.97
N LEU A 50 17.85 -0.81 -4.22
CA LEU A 50 17.47 -2.16 -4.63
C LEU A 50 18.20 -2.58 -5.91
N TYR A 51 18.22 -1.69 -6.90
CA TYR A 51 18.89 -1.93 -8.17
C TYR A 51 20.41 -1.98 -8.01
N GLY A 52 20.99 -1.01 -7.30
CA GLY A 52 22.43 -0.94 -7.07
C GLY A 52 22.99 -2.11 -6.26
N GLU A 53 22.21 -2.64 -5.31
CA GLU A 53 22.62 -3.80 -4.52
C GLU A 53 22.56 -5.11 -5.30
N HIS A 54 21.60 -5.26 -6.22
CA HIS A 54 21.44 -6.44 -7.09
C HIS A 54 21.34 -7.79 -6.33
N LYS A 55 20.76 -7.80 -5.12
CA LYS A 55 20.58 -9.02 -4.31
C LYS A 55 19.12 -9.44 -4.15
N HIS A 56 18.21 -8.47 -4.08
CA HIS A 56 16.80 -8.72 -3.79
C HIS A 56 15.94 -8.62 -5.04
N LYS A 57 14.84 -9.36 -5.04
CA LYS A 57 13.79 -9.31 -6.06
C LYS A 57 12.48 -8.93 -5.37
N VAL A 58 11.72 -8.01 -5.94
CA VAL A 58 10.45 -7.54 -5.39
C VAL A 58 9.36 -7.75 -6.43
N LEU A 59 8.23 -8.33 -6.00
CA LEU A 59 7.04 -8.54 -6.82
C LEU A 59 5.87 -7.80 -6.18
N VAL A 60 5.18 -6.98 -6.98
CA VAL A 60 3.94 -6.30 -6.60
C VAL A 60 2.81 -6.86 -7.47
N VAL A 61 1.78 -7.43 -6.84
CA VAL A 61 0.59 -7.96 -7.52
C VAL A 61 -0.57 -7.02 -7.26
N LEU A 62 -1.20 -6.55 -8.35
CA LEU A 62 -2.40 -5.73 -8.31
C LEU A 62 -3.56 -6.52 -8.91
N GLN A 63 -4.65 -6.66 -8.16
CA GLN A 63 -5.86 -7.35 -8.59
C GLN A 63 -7.07 -6.58 -8.09
N ALA A 64 -7.99 -6.26 -9.00
CA ALA A 64 -9.23 -5.56 -8.69
C ALA A 64 -10.32 -5.90 -9.72
N MET A 65 -11.56 -5.46 -9.45
CA MET A 65 -12.64 -5.50 -10.42
C MET A 65 -12.41 -4.44 -11.52
N ASP A 66 -13.12 -4.55 -12.64
CA ASP A 66 -13.12 -3.50 -13.65
C ASP A 66 -13.54 -2.15 -13.03
N THR A 67 -12.81 -1.08 -13.36
CA THR A 67 -13.04 0.31 -12.88
C THR A 67 -12.86 0.56 -11.38
N ALA A 68 -12.07 -0.29 -10.71
CA ALA A 68 -11.65 -0.09 -9.32
C ALA A 68 -10.69 1.09 -9.10
#